data_AF-A0A084WFS7-F1
#
_entry.id   AF-A0A084WFS7-F1
#
_cell.length_a   1.000
_cell.length_b   1.000
_cell.length_c   1.000
_cell.angle_alpha   90.00
_cell.angle_beta   90.00
_cell.angle_gamma   90.00
#
_symmetry.space_group_name_H-M   'P 1'
#
loop_
_entity.id
_entity.type
_entity.pdbx_description
1 polymer ?
#
loop_
_entity_poly.entity_id
_entity_poly.type
_entity_poly.pdbx_seq_one_letter_code
_entity_poly.pdbx_strand_id
1 'polypeptide(L)' 'MAFCALIHHFLPDAFDFSKLTPQQRRHNFTLAFRVADEKAGIAPLLDVDDMVAMRKPDWKCVFTYVQSIYRRFKNEI' A
#
# COMPACT_ATOMS: atom_id res chain seq x y z
N MET A 1 3.62 5.26 5.25
CA MET A 1 4.89 5.07 4.53
C MET A 1 5.11 3.63 4.09
N ALA A 2 4.99 2.62 4.97
CA ALA A 2 5.34 1.23 4.64
C ALA A 2 4.71 0.70 3.33
N PHE A 3 3.40 0.89 3.12
CA PHE A 3 2.76 0.47 1.86
C PHE A 3 3.29 1.22 0.64
N CYS A 4 3.54 2.53 0.71
CA CYS A 4 4.15 3.26 -0.39
C CYS A 4 5.55 2.70 -0.72
N ALA A 5 6.34 2.35 0.30
CA ALA A 5 7.67 1.80 0.11
C ALA A 5 7.62 0.41 -0.54
N LEU A 6 6.68 -0.43 -0.09
CA LEU A 6 6.44 -1.75 -0.66
C LEU A 6 6.02 -1.66 -2.13
N ILE A 7 5.09 -0.78 -2.48
CA ILE A 7 4.64 -0.59 -3.86
C ILE A 7 5.77 -0.01 -4.72
N HIS A 8 6.50 1.01 -4.24
CA HIS A 8 7.62 1.60 -4.97
C HIS A 8 8.77 0.60 -5.21
N HIS A 9 8.95 -0.39 -4.33
CA HIS A 9 9.93 -1.46 -4.55
C HIS A 9 9.62 -2.29 -5.80
N PHE A 10 8.34 -2.63 -6.03
CA PHE A 10 7.91 -3.41 -7.20
C PHE A 10 7.59 -2.54 -8.42
N LEU A 11 7.17 -1.28 -8.20
CA LEU A 11 6.76 -0.32 -9.23
C LEU A 11 7.43 1.04 -8.98
N PRO A 12 8.75 1.17 -9.24
CA PRO A 12 9.50 2.39 -8.93
C PRO A 12 8.97 3.63 -9.67
N ASP A 13 8.44 3.45 -10.88
CA ASP A 13 7.95 4.56 -11.72
C ASP A 13 6.48 4.94 -11.45
N ALA A 14 5.81 4.30 -10.47
CA ALA A 14 4.38 4.52 -10.25
C ALA A 14 4.07 5.87 -9.58
N PHE A 15 4.98 6.39 -8.76
CA PHE A 15 4.89 7.71 -8.12
C PHE A 15 6.23 8.11 -7.51
N ASP A 16 6.41 9.42 -7.31
CA ASP A 16 7.63 9.96 -6.71
C ASP A 16 7.64 9.75 -5.19
N PHE A 17 8.32 8.70 -4.73
CA PHE A 17 8.43 8.37 -3.30
C PHE A 17 9.17 9.44 -2.50
N SER A 18 10.08 10.21 -3.12
CA SER A 18 10.88 11.23 -2.44
C SER A 18 10.04 12.41 -1.91
N LYS A 19 8.86 12.62 -2.51
CA LYS A 19 7.91 13.67 -2.13
C LYS A 19 6.98 13.27 -0.98
N LEU A 20 7.01 12.01 -0.54
CA LEU A 20 6.12 11.51 0.50
C LEU A 20 6.65 11.78 1.91
N THR A 21 5.76 12.21 2.80
CA THR A 21 6.11 12.52 4.20
C THR A 21 5.33 11.64 5.18
N PRO A 22 5.94 11.19 6.31
CA PRO A 22 5.22 10.38 7.31
C PRO A 22 3.99 11.06 7.93
N GLN A 23 3.96 12.39 7.94
CA GLN A 23 2.87 13.20 8.50
C GLN A 23 1.60 13.11 7.65
N GLN A 24 1.72 12.93 6.34
CA GLN A 24 0.60 12.85 5.39
C GLN A 24 0.02 11.42 5.29
N ARG A 25 -0.33 10.81 6.44
CA ARG A 25 -0.76 9.39 6.52
C ARG A 25 -1.90 9.03 5.57
N ARG A 26 -2.97 9.85 5.56
CA ARG A 26 -4.14 9.64 4.69
C ARG A 26 -3.73 9.59 3.22
N HIS A 27 -3.03 10.62 2.76
CA HIS A 27 -2.53 10.70 1.39
C HIS A 27 -1.67 9.47 1.03
N ASN A 28 -0.76 9.07 1.93
CA ASN A 28 0.12 7.92 1.70
C ASN A 28 -0.67 6.60 1.53
N PHE A 29 -1.65 6.33 2.40
CA PHE A 29 -2.47 5.12 2.27
C PHE A 29 -3.32 5.16 1.00
N THR A 30 -4.02 6.27 0.74
CA THR A 30 -4.81 6.44 -0.48
C THR A 30 -3.96 6.22 -1.74
N LEU A 31 -2.78 6.83 -1.80
CA LEU A 31 -1.88 6.70 -2.94
C LEU A 31 -1.44 5.25 -3.13
N ALA A 32 -0.95 4.59 -2.07
CA ALA A 32 -0.46 3.22 -2.17
C ALA A 32 -1.56 2.25 -2.59
N PHE A 33 -2.75 2.35 -2.01
CA PHE A 33 -3.87 1.46 -2.30
C PHE A 33 -4.42 1.68 -3.71
N ARG A 34 -4.59 2.95 -4.12
CA ARG A 34 -5.01 3.29 -5.49
C ARG A 34 -4.02 2.78 -6.53
N VAL A 35 -2.73 2.98 -6.31
CA VAL A 35 -1.69 2.53 -7.26
C VAL A 35 -1.64 1.00 -7.33
N ALA A 36 -1.76 0.31 -6.19
CA ALA A 36 -1.81 -1.15 -6.17
C ALA A 36 -3.00 -1.70 -6.98
N ASP A 37 -4.14 -1.04 -6.91
CA ASP A 37 -5.33 -1.39 -7.69
C ASP A 37 -5.15 -1.06 -9.18
N GLU A 38 -4.89 0.21 -9.52
CA GLU A 38 -4.80 0.67 -10.91
C GLU A 38 -3.67 0.03 -11.72
N LYS A 39 -2.52 -0.24 -11.09
CA LYS A 39 -1.32 -0.74 -11.79
C LYS A 39 -1.15 -2.25 -11.69
N ALA A 40 -1.61 -2.86 -10.61
CA ALA A 40 -1.41 -4.29 -10.36
C ALA A 40 -2.72 -5.07 -10.17
N GLY A 41 -3.89 -4.43 -10.21
CA GLY A 41 -5.19 -5.08 -10.02
C GLY A 41 -5.39 -5.65 -8.62
N ILE A 42 -4.68 -5.12 -7.62
CA ILE A 42 -4.75 -5.58 -6.23
C ILE A 42 -5.83 -4.77 -5.52
N ALA A 43 -7.03 -5.36 -5.42
CA ALA A 43 -8.14 -4.74 -4.73
C ALA A 43 -7.76 -4.35 -3.28
N PRO A 44 -8.08 -3.13 -2.83
CA PRO A 44 -7.78 -2.68 -1.48
C PRO A 44 -8.59 -3.47 -0.44
N LEU A 45 -7.89 -4.14 0.48
CA LEU A 45 -8.51 -4.90 1.58
C LEU A 45 -8.56 -4.12 2.90
N LEU A 46 -7.97 -2.92 2.92
CA LEU A 46 -7.87 -2.06 4.09
C LEU A 46 -8.53 -0.73 3.77
N ASP A 47 -9.34 -0.23 4.70
CA ASP A 47 -9.93 1.09 4.59
C ASP A 47 -8.94 2.19 5.04
N VAL A 48 -8.92 3.31 4.33
CA VAL A 48 -7.98 4.41 4.61
C VAL A 48 -8.32 5.11 5.93
N ASP A 49 -9.61 5.31 6.22
CA ASP A 49 -10.07 6.00 7.44
C ASP A 49 -9.68 5.19 8.67
N ASP A 50 -9.91 3.88 8.61
CA ASP A 50 -9.51 2.94 9.67
C ASP A 50 -8.00 2.95 9.89
N MET A 51 -7.21 2.88 8.83
CA MET A 51 -5.74 2.87 8.92
C MET A 51 -5.15 4.19 9.42
N VAL A 52 -5.86 5.31 9.25
CA VAL A 52 -5.46 6.61 9.78
C VAL A 52 -5.90 6.78 11.24
N ALA A 53 -7.09 6.31 11.60
CA ALA A 53 -7.64 6.42 12.94
C ALA A 53 -6.99 5.45 13.93
N MET A 54 -6.71 4.22 13.50
CA MET A 54 -6.20 3.16 14.36
C MET A 54 -4.69 3.28 14.57
N ARG A 55 -4.27 3.41 15.83
CA ARG A 55 -2.85 3.35 16.21
C ARG A 55 -2.26 1.94 16.01
N LYS A 56 -3.11 0.91 16.11
CA LYS A 56 -2.75 -0.49 15.93
C LYS A 56 -3.86 -1.21 15.14
N PRO A 57 -3.75 -1.29 13.80
CA PRO A 57 -4.71 -2.02 12.98
C PRO A 57 -4.65 -3.53 13.24
N ASP A 58 -5.68 -4.27 12.83
CA ASP A 58 -5.68 -5.73 12.90
C ASP A 58 -4.54 -6.31 12.04
N TRP A 59 -3.63 -7.03 12.69
CA TRP A 59 -2.44 -7.58 12.05
C TRP A 59 -2.78 -8.65 11.00
N LYS A 60 -3.90 -9.36 11.13
CA LYS A 60 -4.34 -10.37 10.16
C LYS A 60 -4.77 -9.68 8.87
N CYS A 61 -5.56 -8.61 8.95
CA CYS A 61 -5.97 -7.86 7.77
C CYS A 61 -4.76 -7.26 7.04
N VAL A 62 -3.82 -6.66 7.81
CA VAL A 62 -2.57 -6.13 7.24
C VAL A 62 -1.74 -7.24 6.60
N PHE A 63 -1.59 -8.39 7.26
CA PHE A 63 -0.87 -9.55 6.73
C PHE A 63 -1.50 -10.07 5.44
N THR A 64 -2.82 -10.24 5.40
CA THR A 64 -3.55 -10.69 4.21
C THR A 64 -3.33 -9.73 3.04
N TYR A 65 -3.39 -8.41 3.29
CA TYR A 65 -3.16 -7.43 2.22
C TYR A 65 -1.71 -7.44 1.70
N VAL A 66 -0.72 -7.48 2.60
CA VAL A 66 0.69 -7.63 2.20
C VAL A 66 0.94 -8.94 1.44
N GLN A 67 0.30 -10.03 1.87
CA GLN A 67 0.39 -11.31 1.18
C GLN A 67 -0.20 -11.24 -0.23
N SER A 68 -1.34 -10.56 -0.44
CA SER A 68 -1.93 -10.33 -1.76
C SER A 68 -0.98 -9.54 -2.67
N ILE A 69 -0.36 -8.48 -2.15
CA ILE A 69 0.66 -7.70 -2.88
C ILE A 69 1.83 -8.60 -3.29
N TYR A 70 2.39 -9.34 -2.34
CA TYR A 70 3.54 -10.21 -2.61
C TYR A 70 3.21 -11.31 -3.62
N ARG A 71 2.05 -11.96 -3.52
CA ARG A 71 1.61 -12.99 -4.49
C ARG A 71 1.48 -12.42 -5.89
N ARG A 72 0.93 -11.20 -6.01
CA ARG A 72 0.73 -10.55 -7.31
C ARG A 72 2.04 -10.26 -8.03
N PHE A 73 3.07 -9.80 -7.32
CA PHE A 73 4.37 -9.47 -7.90
C PHE A 73 5.34 -10.66 -7.98
N LYS A 74 5.20 -11.67 -7.11
CA LYS A 74 6.01 -12.90 -7.19
C LYS A 74 5.70 -13.72 -8.45
N ASN A 75 4.48 -13.65 -8.97
CA ASN A 75 4.08 -14.38 -10.17
C ASN A 75 4.53 -13.70 -11.48
N GLU A 76 5.18 -12.53 -11.42
CA GLU A 76 5.70 -11.81 -12.60
C GLU A 76 7.23 -11.88 -12.75
N ILE A 77 7.92 -12.70 -11.92
CA ILE A 77 9.36 -12.98 -12.03
C ILE A 77 9.58 -14.43 -12.48
#